data_AF-A0A9P8DDX2-F1
#
_entry.id   AF-A0A9P8DDX2-F1
#
_cell.length_a   1.000
_cell.length_b   1.000
_cell.length_c   1.000
_cell.angle_alpha   90.00
_cell.angle_beta   90.00
_cell.angle_gamma   90.00
#
_symmetry.space_group_name_H-M   'P 1'
#
loop_
_entity.id
_entity.type
_entity.pdbx_description
1 polymer ?
#
loop_
_entity_poly.entity_id
_entity_poly.type
_entity_poly.pdbx_seq_one_letter_code
_entity_poly.pdbx_strand_id
1 'polypeptide(L)'
;MSLFSYAQFGIEGTPAPTKAFWQDWILQESLRRTLLFSFYLVQTYRIMSGCKMLQCDGRLGLCHSWTVSAYLWSAMTPLEFAEAWRDKDHYVVTNAIFNGVLAEAKADDIDVFGRIMISSLLGRDEAEGWFASKGGKL
;
A
#
# COMPACT_ATOMS: atom_id res chain seq x y z
N MET A 1 -16.34 3.57 -10.82
CA MET A 1 -16.80 4.61 -9.87
C MET A 1 -15.61 4.94 -8.99
N SER A 2 -14.94 6.06 -9.27
CA SER A 2 -13.60 6.37 -8.77
C SER A 2 -13.66 6.89 -7.34
N LEU A 3 -12.88 6.30 -6.42
CA LEU A 3 -12.73 6.70 -5.01
C LEU A 3 -12.40 8.19 -4.83
N PHE A 4 -11.84 8.83 -5.86
CA PHE A 4 -11.55 10.26 -5.88
C PHE A 4 -12.79 11.15 -5.78
N SER A 5 -13.99 10.66 -6.14
CA SER A 5 -15.21 11.47 -6.06
C SER A 5 -15.75 11.66 -4.63
N TYR A 6 -15.37 10.80 -3.68
CA TYR A 6 -15.82 10.90 -2.29
C TYR A 6 -14.88 11.73 -1.41
N ALA A 7 -13.59 11.81 -1.76
CA ALA A 7 -12.63 12.63 -1.03
C ALA A 7 -12.94 14.14 -1.10
N GLN A 8 -13.68 14.59 -2.12
CA GLN A 8 -14.01 16.00 -2.33
C GLN A 8 -15.19 16.50 -1.46
N PHE A 9 -15.95 15.63 -0.78
CA PHE A 9 -17.28 15.99 -0.23
C PHE A 9 -17.42 15.93 1.30
N GLY A 10 -16.32 15.97 2.07
CA GLY A 10 -16.34 15.60 3.50
C GLY A 10 -15.99 16.65 4.54
N ILE A 11 -15.67 17.91 4.19
CA ILE A 11 -15.28 18.91 5.20
C ILE A 11 -16.49 19.76 5.61
N GLU A 12 -17.44 19.15 6.31
CA GLU A 12 -18.43 19.89 7.11
C GLU A 12 -18.68 19.17 8.45
N GLY A 13 -17.87 19.51 9.45
CA GLY A 13 -18.25 19.66 10.86
C GLY A 13 -18.84 18.49 11.65
N THR A 14 -18.99 17.28 11.09
CA THR A 14 -19.55 16.13 11.81
C THR A 14 -18.53 14.99 11.94
N PRO A 15 -18.31 14.41 13.15
CA PRO A 15 -17.35 13.32 13.34
C PRO A 15 -17.79 11.99 12.68
N ALA A 16 -19.08 11.85 12.37
CA ALA A 16 -19.65 10.60 11.85
C ALA A 16 -19.20 10.25 10.41
N PRO A 17 -19.22 11.18 9.42
CA PRO A 17 -18.67 10.93 8.08
C PRO A 17 -17.20 10.50 8.07
N THR A 18 -16.36 11.18 8.86
CA THR A 18 -14.93 10.88 8.94
C THR A 18 -14.68 9.50 9.56
N LYS A 19 -15.43 9.15 10.61
CA LYS A 19 -15.35 7.83 11.24
C LYS A 19 -15.80 6.71 10.29
N ALA A 20 -16.91 6.89 9.59
CA ALA A 20 -17.40 5.90 8.63
C ALA A 20 -16.38 5.68 7.49
N PHE A 21 -15.85 6.78 6.93
CA PHE A 21 -14.83 6.71 5.89
C PHE A 21 -13.57 5.97 6.35
N TRP A 22 -13.05 6.27 7.54
CA TRP A 22 -11.88 5.59 8.10
C TRP A 22 -12.13 4.08 8.30
N GLN A 23 -13.29 3.71 8.85
CA GLN A 23 -13.65 2.30 9.07
C GLN A 23 -13.79 1.54 7.75
N ASP A 24 -14.47 2.14 6.76
CA ASP A 24 -14.62 1.56 5.43
C ASP A 24 -13.28 1.43 4.72
N TRP A 25 -12.42 2.44 4.83
CA TRP A 25 -11.08 2.42 4.27
C TRP A 25 -10.24 1.29 4.88
N ILE A 26 -10.17 1.17 6.22
CA ILE A 26 -9.43 0.10 6.89
C ILE A 26 -9.91 -1.28 6.42
N LEU A 27 -11.23 -1.50 6.39
CA LEU A 27 -11.79 -2.79 6.00
C LEU A 27 -11.43 -3.13 4.55
N GLN A 28 -11.69 -2.20 3.63
CA GLN A 28 -11.42 -2.41 2.21
C GLN A 28 -9.92 -2.62 1.97
N GLU A 29 -9.07 -1.83 2.61
CA GLU A 29 -7.64 -1.89 2.40
C GLU A 29 -7.02 -3.16 3.01
N SER A 30 -7.54 -3.61 4.16
CA SER A 30 -7.18 -4.90 4.74
C SER A 30 -7.55 -6.06 3.82
N LEU A 31 -8.73 -6.01 3.19
CA LEU A 31 -9.14 -7.01 2.19
C LEU A 31 -8.21 -7.00 0.97
N ARG A 32 -7.89 -5.82 0.41
CA ARG A 32 -6.98 -5.69 -0.74
C ARG A 32 -5.60 -6.25 -0.42
N ARG A 33 -5.02 -5.88 0.73
CA ARG A 33 -3.70 -6.38 1.17
C ARG A 33 -3.69 -7.87 1.45
N THR A 34 -4.76 -8.41 2.04
CA THR A 34 -4.88 -9.86 2.30
C THR A 34 -4.94 -10.67 1.01
N LEU A 35 -5.76 -10.23 0.04
CA LEU A 35 -5.85 -10.88 -1.27
C LEU A 35 -4.51 -10.80 -2.02
N LEU A 36 -3.88 -9.63 -2.01
CA LEU A 36 -2.56 -9.42 -2.61
C LEU A 36 -1.50 -10.33 -1.98
N PHE A 37 -1.45 -10.42 -0.65
CA PHE A 37 -0.48 -11.25 0.05
C PHE A 37 -0.73 -12.74 -0.16
N SER A 38 -1.99 -13.17 -0.18
CA SER A 38 -2.36 -14.55 -0.49
C SER A 38 -1.88 -14.95 -1.89
N PHE A 39 -2.09 -14.07 -2.88
CA PHE A 39 -1.59 -14.30 -4.23
C PHE A 39 -0.06 -14.36 -4.26
N TYR A 40 0.62 -13.40 -3.60
CA TYR A 40 2.07 -13.37 -3.47
C TYR A 40 2.63 -14.69 -2.89
N LEU A 41 2.04 -15.20 -1.81
CA LEU A 41 2.45 -16.47 -1.19
C LEU A 41 2.25 -17.66 -2.13
N VAL A 42 1.13 -17.72 -2.85
CA VAL A 42 0.87 -18.77 -3.84
C VAL A 42 1.89 -18.75 -4.97
N GLN A 43 2.24 -17.57 -5.50
CA GLN A 43 3.27 -17.49 -6.55
C GLN A 43 4.65 -17.85 -6.01
N THR A 44 5.01 -17.36 -4.83
CA THR A 44 6.29 -17.70 -4.17
C THR A 44 6.40 -19.21 -3.96
N TYR A 45 5.34 -19.86 -3.47
CA TYR A 45 5.29 -21.31 -3.33
C TYR A 45 5.47 -22.05 -4.67
N ARG A 46 4.81 -21.59 -5.74
CA ARG A 46 4.95 -22.19 -7.08
C ARG A 46 6.39 -22.08 -7.59
N ILE A 47 7.04 -20.93 -7.38
CA ILE A 47 8.46 -20.73 -7.73
C ILE A 47 9.32 -21.73 -6.96
N MET A 48 9.18 -21.77 -5.63
CA MET A 48 9.96 -22.66 -4.76
C MET A 48 9.72 -24.14 -5.07
N SER A 49 8.52 -24.51 -5.52
CA SER A 49 8.17 -25.88 -5.92
C SER A 49 8.72 -26.26 -7.30
N GLY A 50 9.47 -25.38 -7.97
CA GLY A 50 10.08 -25.66 -9.28
C GLY A 50 9.13 -25.48 -10.47
N CYS A 51 8.01 -24.78 -10.30
CA CYS A 51 7.09 -24.49 -11.41
C CYS A 51 7.70 -23.44 -12.35
N LYS A 52 8.11 -23.87 -13.55
CA LYS A 52 8.88 -23.03 -14.51
C LYS A 52 8.03 -22.15 -15.42
N MET A 53 6.71 -22.36 -15.49
CA MET A 53 5.80 -21.56 -16.32
C MET A 53 4.91 -20.67 -15.45
N LEU A 54 5.49 -19.58 -14.97
CA LEU A 54 4.74 -18.47 -14.37
C LEU A 54 4.55 -17.41 -15.45
N GLN A 55 3.63 -17.65 -16.37
CA GLN A 55 3.17 -16.60 -17.27
C GLN A 55 2.28 -15.66 -16.45
N CYS A 56 2.82 -14.51 -16.06
CA CYS A 56 2.05 -13.42 -15.50
C CYS A 56 1.75 -12.44 -16.64
N ASP A 57 0.49 -12.06 -16.83
CA ASP A 57 0.06 -11.03 -17.80
C ASP A 57 0.43 -9.60 -17.35
N GLY A 58 1.36 -9.47 -16.40
CA GLY A 58 1.71 -8.22 -15.72
C GLY A 58 0.59 -7.70 -14.80
N ARG A 59 -0.54 -8.40 -14.72
CA ARG A 59 -1.61 -8.16 -13.76
C ARG A 59 -1.55 -9.31 -12.78
N LEU A 60 -1.87 -9.08 -11.51
CA LEU A 60 -1.91 -10.18 -10.53
C LEU A 60 -3.17 -11.06 -10.74
N GLY A 61 -3.70 -11.14 -11.98
CA GLY A 61 -5.03 -11.66 -12.30
C GLY A 61 -6.18 -10.87 -11.67
N LEU A 62 -5.86 -9.77 -11.01
CA LEU A 62 -6.76 -8.99 -10.18
C LEU A 62 -6.38 -7.52 -10.36
N CYS A 63 -7.29 -6.69 -10.87
CA CYS A 63 -7.13 -5.23 -10.88
C CYS A 63 -7.08 -4.76 -9.43
N HIS A 64 -5.86 -4.69 -8.88
CA HIS A 64 -5.63 -4.33 -7.50
C HIS A 64 -4.86 -3.03 -7.45
N SER A 65 -5.47 -2.06 -6.78
CA SER A 65 -4.79 -0.93 -6.20
C SER A 65 -4.68 -1.12 -4.70
N TRP A 66 -3.65 -0.60 -4.07
CA TRP A 66 -3.55 -0.54 -2.61
C TRP A 66 -2.74 0.71 -2.22
N THR A 67 -2.99 1.23 -1.04
CA THR A 67 -2.39 2.45 -0.51
C THR A 67 -1.18 2.11 0.35
N VAL A 68 -0.04 2.70 0.00
CA VAL A 68 1.21 2.73 0.78
C VAL A 68 1.21 4.01 1.60
N SER A 69 1.18 3.87 2.93
CA SER A 69 1.34 5.00 3.86
C SER A 69 1.50 4.50 5.28
N ALA A 70 2.66 4.69 5.90
CA ALA A 70 2.84 4.37 7.32
C ALA A 70 1.87 5.15 8.22
N TYR A 71 1.67 6.43 7.92
CA TYR A 71 0.86 7.34 8.74
C TYR A 71 -0.62 6.95 8.76
N LEU A 72 -1.22 6.62 7.60
CA LEU A 72 -2.61 6.19 7.53
C LEU A 72 -2.85 4.88 8.30
N TRP A 73 -1.88 3.95 8.24
CA TRP A 73 -1.96 2.68 8.96
C TRP A 73 -1.68 2.78 10.45
N SER A 74 -0.90 3.78 10.88
CA SER A 74 -0.63 4.05 12.29
C SER A 74 -1.73 4.84 13.00
N ALA A 75 -2.66 5.44 12.26
CA ALA A 75 -3.74 6.22 12.84
C ALA A 75 -4.70 5.32 13.63
N MET A 76 -4.85 5.61 14.93
CA MET A 76 -5.68 4.85 15.87
C MET A 76 -7.04 5.50 16.10
N THR A 77 -7.25 6.71 15.58
CA THR A 77 -8.51 7.44 15.69
C THR A 77 -8.93 8.04 14.34
N PRO A 78 -10.24 8.34 14.14
CA PRO A 78 -10.69 9.02 12.93
C PRO A 78 -10.04 10.39 12.73
N LEU A 79 -9.71 11.09 13.82
CA LEU A 79 -9.07 12.39 13.77
C LEU A 79 -7.63 12.28 13.27
N GLU A 80 -6.84 11.39 13.89
CA GLU A 80 -5.46 11.12 13.44
C GLU A 80 -5.42 10.68 11.98
N PHE A 81 -6.40 9.87 11.55
CA PHE A 81 -6.51 9.45 10.17
C PHE A 81 -6.81 10.61 9.23
N ALA A 82 -7.74 11.50 9.60
CA ALA A 82 -8.06 12.69 8.81
C ALA A 82 -6.88 13.67 8.71
N GLU A 83 -6.14 13.85 9.80
CA GLU A 83 -4.91 14.65 9.82
C GLU A 83 -3.83 14.03 8.93
N ALA A 84 -3.59 12.73 9.06
CA ALA A 84 -2.63 12.01 8.21
C ALA A 84 -3.03 12.05 6.74
N TRP A 85 -4.32 11.89 6.41
CA TRP A 85 -4.83 11.95 5.04
C TRP A 85 -4.58 13.30 4.38
N ARG A 86 -4.69 14.38 5.14
CA ARG A 86 -4.49 15.75 4.64
C ARG A 86 -3.01 16.13 4.57
N ASP A 87 -2.23 15.77 5.59
CA ASP A 87 -0.92 16.35 5.84
C ASP A 87 0.25 15.43 5.45
N LYS A 88 -0.01 14.15 5.16
CA LYS A 88 1.02 13.15 4.87
C LYS A 88 0.85 12.56 3.48
N ASP A 89 2.00 12.25 2.88
CA ASP A 89 2.04 11.57 1.59
C ASP A 89 1.49 10.14 1.72
N HIS A 90 0.69 9.76 0.73
CA HIS A 90 0.12 8.42 0.60
C HIS A 90 0.05 8.06 -0.88
N TYR A 91 0.53 6.87 -1.22
CA TYR A 91 0.75 6.47 -2.60
C TYR A 91 -0.15 5.31 -2.96
N VAL A 92 -0.80 5.36 -4.13
CA VAL A 92 -1.63 4.26 -4.62
C VAL A 92 -0.83 3.43 -5.63
N VAL A 93 -0.45 2.21 -5.23
CA VAL A 93 0.19 1.24 -6.12
C VAL A 93 -0.90 0.50 -6.87
N THR A 94 -0.85 0.51 -8.21
CA THR A 94 -1.82 -0.18 -9.08
C THR A 94 -1.10 -1.22 -9.92
N ASN A 95 -1.67 -2.44 -10.01
CA ASN A 95 -1.11 -3.56 -10.78
C ASN A 95 0.38 -3.84 -10.46
N ALA A 96 0.75 -3.74 -9.18
CA ALA A 96 2.13 -3.91 -8.71
C ALA A 96 3.17 -2.97 -9.37
N ILE A 97 2.74 -1.81 -9.90
CA ILE A 97 3.65 -0.80 -10.44
C ILE A 97 4.08 0.13 -9.30
N PHE A 98 5.34 -0.01 -8.85
CA PHE A 98 5.90 0.74 -7.73
C PHE A 98 6.67 2.01 -8.13
N ASN A 99 6.75 2.35 -9.42
CA ASN A 99 7.63 3.42 -9.92
C ASN A 99 7.44 4.77 -9.19
N GLY A 100 6.19 5.19 -8.94
CA GLY A 100 5.91 6.42 -8.19
C GLY A 100 6.42 6.34 -6.74
N VAL A 101 6.17 5.23 -6.05
CA VAL A 101 6.65 4.99 -4.68
C VAL A 101 8.18 5.02 -4.64
N LEU A 102 8.84 4.29 -5.55
CA LEU A 102 10.31 4.21 -5.58
C LEU A 102 10.96 5.56 -5.90
N ALA A 103 10.32 6.37 -6.74
CA ALA A 103 10.80 7.69 -7.11
C ALA A 103 10.60 8.72 -6.00
N GLU A 104 9.42 8.77 -5.37
CA GLU A 104 8.98 9.93 -4.58
C GLU A 104 8.95 9.68 -3.07
N ALA A 105 8.64 8.46 -2.63
CA ALA A 105 8.44 8.18 -1.21
C ALA A 105 9.74 8.28 -0.40
N LYS A 106 9.59 8.68 0.88
CA LYS A 106 10.60 8.57 1.92
C LYS A 106 10.47 7.23 2.65
N ALA A 107 11.52 6.83 3.34
CA ALA A 107 11.54 5.57 4.09
C ALA A 107 10.41 5.49 5.14
N ASP A 108 10.09 6.61 5.79
CA ASP A 108 9.07 6.71 6.84
C ASP A 108 7.64 6.68 6.28
N ASP A 109 7.45 6.93 4.98
CA ASP A 109 6.14 6.82 4.34
C ASP A 109 5.74 5.36 4.11
N ILE A 110 6.71 4.43 4.18
CA ILE A 110 6.51 3.02 3.86
C ILE A 110 6.18 2.21 5.12
N ASP A 111 4.96 1.71 5.16
CA ASP A 111 4.50 0.81 6.21
C ASP A 111 5.10 -0.61 6.08
N VAL A 112 4.88 -1.45 7.10
CA VAL A 112 5.44 -2.82 7.15
C VAL A 112 5.09 -3.64 5.92
N PHE A 113 3.85 -3.55 5.43
CA PHE A 113 3.45 -4.30 4.24
C PHE A 113 4.19 -3.80 2.99
N GLY A 114 4.36 -2.50 2.84
CA GLY A 114 5.17 -1.92 1.75
C GLY A 114 6.63 -2.33 1.81
N ARG A 115 7.23 -2.42 2.99
CA ARG A 115 8.60 -2.92 3.18
C ARG A 115 8.74 -4.37 2.68
N ILE A 116 7.79 -5.23 3.01
CA ILE A 116 7.76 -6.63 2.54
C ILE A 116 7.69 -6.67 1.00
N MET A 117 6.78 -5.90 0.40
CA MET A 117 6.57 -5.90 -1.04
C MET A 117 7.76 -5.30 -1.81
N ILE A 118 8.34 -4.20 -1.34
CA ILE A 118 9.53 -3.57 -1.95
C ILE A 118 10.74 -4.49 -1.84
N SER A 119 10.97 -5.11 -0.67
CA SER A 119 12.07 -6.07 -0.49
C SER A 119 11.94 -7.27 -1.42
N SER A 120 10.71 -7.74 -1.64
CA SER A 120 10.43 -8.83 -2.57
C SER A 120 10.64 -8.43 -4.04
N LEU A 121 10.40 -7.15 -4.37
CA LEU A 121 10.54 -6.62 -5.73
C LEU A 121 12.01 -6.37 -6.09
N LEU A 122 12.76 -5.72 -5.20
CA LEU A 122 14.12 -5.27 -5.47
C LEU A 122 15.18 -6.32 -5.13
N GLY A 123 14.89 -7.20 -4.17
CA GLY A 123 15.93 -7.96 -3.48
C GLY A 123 16.37 -7.25 -2.20
N ARG A 124 17.02 -8.00 -1.30
CA ARG A 124 17.39 -7.50 0.04
C ARG A 124 18.40 -6.36 -0.05
N ASP A 125 19.49 -6.55 -0.78
CA ASP A 125 20.62 -5.61 -0.79
C ASP A 125 20.22 -4.30 -1.48
N GLU A 126 19.51 -4.39 -2.61
CA GLU A 126 18.94 -3.23 -3.30
C GLU A 126 17.88 -2.50 -2.46
N ALA A 127 17.04 -3.23 -1.72
CA ALA A 127 16.07 -2.61 -0.82
C ALA A 127 16.75 -1.89 0.34
N GLU A 128 17.76 -2.50 0.99
CA GLU A 128 18.55 -1.83 2.03
C GLU A 128 19.18 -0.53 1.52
N GLY A 129 19.77 -0.57 0.31
CA GLY A 129 20.31 0.62 -0.36
C GLY A 129 19.25 1.67 -0.69
N TRP A 130 18.08 1.26 -1.17
CA TRP A 130 16.97 2.16 -1.46
C TRP A 130 16.45 2.85 -0.18
N PHE A 131 16.17 2.11 0.89
CA PHE A 131 15.71 2.69 2.16
C PHE A 131 16.75 3.65 2.76
N ALA A 132 18.04 3.32 2.68
CA ALA A 132 19.12 4.21 3.09
C ALA A 132 19.13 5.51 2.27
N SER A 133 18.98 5.42 0.94
CA SER A 133 18.90 6.59 0.06
C SER A 133 17.68 7.47 0.33
N LYS A 134 16.61 6.89 0.89
CA LYS A 134 15.36 7.56 1.27
C LYS A 134 15.35 8.05 2.73
N GLY A 135 16.51 8.05 3.40
CA GLY A 135 16.69 8.62 4.73
C GLY A 135 16.26 7.72 5.88
N GLY A 136 16.12 6.41 5.66
CA GLY A 136 15.77 5.47 6.72
C GLY A 136 16.56 4.16 6.62
N LYS A 137 16.02 3.12 7.25
CA LYS A 137 16.58 1.77 7.22
C LYS A 137 15.46 0.79 6.90
N LEU A 138 15.79 -0.30 6.22
CA LEU A 138 14.86 -1.41 6.00
C LEU A 138 14.44 -2.06 7.32
#